data_AF-A0A847LB49-F1
#
_entry.id   AF-A0A847LB49-F1
#
_cell.length_a   1.000
_cell.length_b   1.000
_cell.length_c   1.000
_cell.angle_alpha   90.00
_cell.angle_beta   90.00
_cell.angle_gamma   90.00
#
_symmetry.space_group_name_H-M   'P 1'
#
loop_
_entity.id
_entity.type
_entity.pdbx_description
1 polymer ?
#
loop_
_entity_poly.entity_id
_entity_poly.type
_entity_poly.pdbx_seq_one_letter_code
_entity_poly.pdbx_strand_id
1 'polypeptide(L)'
;MFRNARLFRFPLALVLTLVLAWSGPTGLLAKAREVKMADVEAIRLLGPNNLPVKVLVVLSYSSGNLKFVANLVKIVARIHEVDRIPAAEKFTVQVFAGHDDLLAELKKMVGAKIYDTYVEKGPAYVDGDIWMQDWGEIGMVKLRDDPKPQLLILDSNRGKASYMFMEGGTVPPLLAKVWNACYMKNPAPQVSGGDMGGNLEVTPDDILVVGNTITPQFRDFLGRRGYKDRMVELEADWLAVGHCDEFLSIVPNDRVPDGFTLVKGDPALAFKLILEADRAEIAAITAKEYREQLLFLWDYLHTPGENQKRWVAFLRAYQPDTGASPGNRPPRLTDKGPYETPEKFGKGSADLFIRQNLAIAAVIDQNIDRLTTRINAVNRRGDRALSLAAFPMLYGRKNSKFLGYLPGVINQLILRKHLVIADPKLKLFREAIRKEVEPLGLTPHFIDDTPYHTRWGDVHCATNVFRHPNRYIVRPRNLPAIWAPPAEKKQ
;
A
#
# COMPACT_ATOMS: atom_id res chain seq x y z
N MET A 1 -30.01 -37.80 64.39
CA MET A 1 -29.82 -36.33 64.44
C MET A 1 -28.42 -36.01 63.93
N PHE A 2 -28.37 -35.32 62.79
CA PHE A 2 -27.28 -34.60 62.12
C PHE A 2 -25.80 -35.08 62.24
N ARG A 3 -25.35 -35.66 61.11
CA ARG A 3 -24.00 -35.47 60.53
C ARG A 3 -23.84 -34.02 60.07
N ASN A 4 -22.65 -33.43 60.23
CA ASN A 4 -22.14 -32.38 59.33
C ASN A 4 -20.61 -32.25 59.47
N ALA A 5 -19.89 -32.73 58.47
CA ALA A 5 -18.49 -32.42 58.21
C ALA A 5 -18.42 -31.39 57.08
N ARG A 6 -17.56 -30.39 57.26
CA ARG A 6 -17.39 -29.20 56.41
C ARG A 6 -16.81 -29.57 55.04
N LEU A 7 -17.41 -29.03 53.98
CA LEU A 7 -16.83 -28.92 52.64
C LEU A 7 -16.81 -27.45 52.23
N PHE A 8 -15.62 -27.00 51.81
CA PHE A 8 -15.33 -25.66 51.31
C PHE A 8 -16.18 -25.32 50.07
N ARG A 9 -16.76 -24.12 50.04
CA ARG A 9 -17.43 -23.53 48.88
C ARG A 9 -16.54 -22.44 48.26
N PHE A 10 -16.11 -22.65 47.02
CA PHE A 10 -15.74 -21.59 46.09
C PHE A 10 -16.90 -21.41 45.07
N PRO A 11 -17.38 -20.19 44.80
CA PRO A 11 -18.32 -19.99 43.71
C PRO A 11 -17.56 -19.94 42.38
N LEU A 12 -18.00 -20.79 41.46
CA LEU A 12 -17.52 -20.91 40.09
C LEU A 12 -17.84 -19.62 39.32
N ALA A 13 -16.81 -18.88 38.89
CA ALA A 13 -16.95 -17.74 38.00
C ALA A 13 -17.32 -18.23 36.59
N LEU A 14 -18.45 -17.75 36.09
CA LEU A 14 -18.99 -18.03 34.77
C LEU A 14 -18.16 -17.28 33.70
N VAL A 15 -17.20 -17.96 33.06
CA VAL A 15 -16.53 -17.45 31.87
C VAL A 15 -17.45 -17.67 30.68
N LEU A 16 -18.07 -16.59 30.19
CA LEU A 16 -18.92 -16.61 29.00
C LEU A 16 -18.04 -16.60 27.74
N THR A 17 -17.64 -17.78 27.27
CA THR A 17 -16.98 -17.94 25.97
C THR A 17 -18.06 -17.88 24.88
N LEU A 18 -18.06 -16.81 24.08
CA LEU A 18 -18.90 -16.68 22.88
C LEU A 18 -18.40 -17.68 21.81
N VAL A 19 -18.92 -18.91 21.86
CA VAL A 19 -18.82 -19.88 20.77
C VAL A 19 -19.92 -19.52 19.77
N LEU A 20 -19.54 -18.98 18.62
CA LEU A 20 -20.42 -18.87 17.45
C LEU A 20 -20.82 -20.28 17.03
N ALA A 21 -22.09 -20.62 17.24
CA ALA A 21 -22.67 -21.90 16.83
C ALA A 21 -22.63 -22.02 15.30
N TRP A 22 -21.88 -23.00 14.83
CA TRP A 22 -21.84 -23.45 13.45
C TRP A 22 -23.04 -24.39 13.23
N SER A 23 -24.06 -23.93 12.51
CA SER A 23 -25.15 -24.80 12.03
C SER A 23 -24.81 -25.33 10.64
N GLY A 24 -24.85 -26.65 10.49
CA GLY A 24 -24.47 -27.43 9.30
C GLY A 24 -25.35 -27.26 8.05
N PRO A 25 -25.22 -28.17 7.07
CA PRO A 25 -25.25 -27.82 5.66
C PRO A 25 -26.64 -27.97 5.04
N THR A 26 -27.23 -26.84 4.64
CA THR A 26 -28.18 -26.58 3.53
C THR A 26 -28.99 -25.34 3.91
N GLY A 27 -28.40 -24.17 3.72
CA GLY A 27 -29.06 -22.88 3.92
C GLY A 27 -28.75 -21.97 2.75
N LEU A 28 -29.76 -21.31 2.19
CA LEU A 28 -29.66 -20.33 1.11
C LEU A 28 -28.35 -19.55 1.20
N LEU A 29 -27.47 -19.70 0.22
CA LEU A 29 -26.29 -18.85 0.11
C LEU A 29 -26.78 -17.41 -0.08
N ALA A 30 -26.72 -16.60 0.97
CA ALA A 30 -27.06 -15.18 0.89
C ALA A 30 -26.29 -14.53 -0.26
N LYS A 31 -27.01 -13.88 -1.19
CA LYS A 31 -26.37 -13.08 -2.24
C LYS A 31 -25.68 -11.89 -1.59
N ALA A 32 -24.57 -11.43 -2.16
CA ALA A 32 -23.96 -10.17 -1.75
C ALA A 32 -25.04 -9.07 -1.79
N ARG A 33 -25.09 -8.22 -0.76
CA ARG A 33 -26.04 -7.09 -0.71
C ARG A 33 -25.57 -6.03 -1.70
N GLU A 34 -26.02 -6.14 -2.94
CA GLU A 34 -25.74 -5.11 -3.95
C GLU A 34 -26.39 -3.80 -3.56
N VAL A 35 -25.63 -2.71 -3.68
CA VAL A 35 -26.08 -1.36 -3.37
C VAL A 35 -26.10 -0.53 -4.64
N LYS A 36 -27.19 0.22 -4.86
CA LYS A 36 -27.28 1.18 -5.97
C LYS A 36 -26.72 2.51 -5.54
N MET A 37 -26.15 3.23 -6.49
CA MET A 37 -25.53 4.54 -6.24
C MET A 37 -26.50 5.61 -5.74
N ALA A 38 -27.80 5.47 -6.07
CA ALA A 38 -28.85 6.37 -5.61
C ALA A 38 -29.07 6.26 -4.08
N ASP A 39 -28.86 5.06 -3.54
CA ASP A 39 -29.11 4.70 -2.15
C ASP A 39 -27.94 5.10 -1.24
N VAL A 40 -26.77 5.37 -1.84
CA VAL A 40 -25.56 5.80 -1.12
C VAL A 40 -25.71 7.26 -0.67
N GLU A 41 -25.63 7.47 0.64
CA GLU A 41 -25.50 8.79 1.25
C GLU A 41 -24.03 9.22 1.24
N ALA A 42 -23.15 8.38 1.79
CA ALA A 42 -21.71 8.62 1.87
C ALA A 42 -20.91 7.31 1.84
N ILE A 43 -19.63 7.40 1.46
CA ILE A 43 -18.62 6.34 1.46
C ILE A 43 -17.37 6.86 2.19
N ARG A 44 -16.69 5.95 2.86
CA ARG A 44 -15.36 6.14 3.43
C ARG A 44 -14.46 4.96 3.12
N LEU A 45 -13.25 5.16 2.64
CA LEU A 45 -12.27 4.09 2.45
C LEU A 45 -11.54 3.75 3.77
N LEU A 46 -11.13 2.49 3.92
CA LEU A 46 -10.34 2.04 5.07
C LEU A 46 -8.85 2.02 4.69
N GLY A 47 -8.06 2.90 5.29
CA GLY A 47 -6.63 3.05 4.96
C GLY A 47 -5.68 2.49 6.02
N PRO A 48 -4.36 2.61 5.81
CA PRO A 48 -3.31 2.13 6.70
C PRO A 48 -3.46 2.44 8.19
N ASN A 49 -4.13 3.54 8.54
CA ASN A 49 -4.39 3.92 9.93
C ASN A 49 -5.39 2.99 10.67
N ASN A 50 -6.25 2.29 9.94
CA ASN A 50 -7.16 1.31 10.51
C ASN A 50 -6.39 0.02 10.87
N LEU A 51 -6.67 -0.56 12.04
CA LEU A 51 -5.98 -1.77 12.49
C LEU A 51 -6.21 -2.93 11.49
N PRO A 52 -5.14 -3.64 11.08
CA PRO A 52 -5.29 -4.78 10.17
C PRO A 52 -6.08 -5.91 10.83
N VAL A 53 -6.90 -6.60 10.02
CA VAL A 53 -7.65 -7.80 10.42
C VAL A 53 -7.22 -8.99 9.56
N LYS A 54 -7.11 -8.79 8.24
CA LYS A 54 -6.61 -9.81 7.29
C LYS A 54 -5.76 -9.15 6.22
N VAL A 55 -4.58 -9.69 5.97
CA VAL A 55 -3.78 -9.40 4.78
C VAL A 55 -4.21 -10.37 3.70
N LEU A 56 -4.59 -9.88 2.53
CA LEU A 56 -5.07 -10.67 1.41
C LEU A 56 -3.93 -10.83 0.40
N VAL A 57 -3.73 -12.04 -0.11
CA VAL A 57 -2.71 -12.31 -1.13
C VAL A 57 -3.11 -13.52 -1.98
N VAL A 58 -2.78 -13.48 -3.27
CA VAL A 58 -2.94 -14.63 -4.17
C VAL A 58 -1.70 -15.51 -4.11
N LEU A 59 -1.88 -16.83 -4.11
CA LEU A 59 -0.80 -17.81 -4.26
C LEU A 59 -1.03 -18.60 -5.54
N SER A 60 -0.06 -18.53 -6.46
CA SER A 60 -0.29 -18.91 -7.86
C SER A 60 0.96 -19.56 -8.48
N TYR A 61 0.76 -20.62 -9.29
CA TYR A 61 1.85 -21.22 -10.07
C TYR A 61 2.28 -20.31 -11.20
N SER A 62 1.32 -19.69 -11.89
CA SER A 62 1.58 -18.82 -13.05
C SER A 62 2.47 -17.61 -12.71
N SER A 63 2.38 -17.13 -11.47
CA SER A 63 3.22 -16.04 -10.96
C SER A 63 4.54 -16.52 -10.33
N GLY A 64 4.60 -17.76 -9.83
CA GLY A 64 5.78 -18.28 -9.12
C GLY A 64 6.03 -17.60 -7.78
N ASN A 65 4.99 -17.16 -7.08
CA ASN A 65 5.08 -16.26 -5.94
C ASN A 65 5.15 -16.96 -4.55
N LEU A 66 5.32 -18.28 -4.49
CA LEU A 66 5.34 -19.05 -3.24
C LEU A 66 6.32 -18.50 -2.18
N LYS A 67 7.56 -18.16 -2.60
CA LYS A 67 8.58 -17.62 -1.67
C LYS A 67 8.17 -16.27 -1.10
N PHE A 68 7.56 -15.42 -1.92
CA PHE A 68 7.02 -14.13 -1.46
C PHE A 68 5.93 -14.36 -0.41
N VAL A 69 4.92 -15.18 -0.71
CA VAL A 69 3.82 -15.45 0.23
C VAL A 69 4.33 -16.06 1.54
N ALA A 70 5.28 -16.99 1.46
CA ALA A 70 5.91 -17.58 2.65
C ALA A 70 6.66 -16.55 3.51
N ASN A 71 7.38 -15.61 2.90
CA ASN A 71 8.08 -14.55 3.61
C ASN A 71 7.09 -13.54 4.23
N LEU A 72 6.02 -13.19 3.52
CA LEU A 72 4.94 -12.36 4.05
C LEU A 72 4.32 -12.98 5.32
N VAL A 73 3.99 -14.28 5.28
CA VAL A 73 3.47 -15.02 6.44
C VAL A 73 4.46 -15.01 7.60
N LYS A 74 5.76 -15.22 7.34
CA LYS A 74 6.81 -15.16 8.38
C LYS A 74 6.93 -13.77 9.00
N ILE A 75 6.80 -12.71 8.20
CA ILE A 75 6.80 -11.32 8.70
C ILE A 75 5.58 -11.10 9.61
N VAL A 76 4.38 -11.50 9.20
CA VAL A 76 3.17 -11.41 10.04
C VAL A 76 3.35 -12.16 11.36
N ALA A 77 3.91 -13.37 11.32
CA ALA A 77 4.21 -14.13 12.53
C ALA A 77 5.20 -13.41 13.45
N ARG A 78 6.26 -12.82 12.86
CA ARG A 78 7.28 -12.06 13.59
C ARG A 78 6.71 -10.80 14.24
N ILE A 79 5.81 -10.09 13.56
CA ILE A 79 5.11 -8.91 14.13
C ILE A 79 4.38 -9.33 15.42
N HIS A 80 3.61 -10.41 15.37
CA HIS A 80 2.87 -10.90 16.52
C HIS A 80 3.77 -11.31 17.69
N GLU A 81 4.90 -11.94 17.40
CA GLU A 81 5.89 -12.34 18.41
C GLU A 81 6.57 -11.13 19.08
N VAL A 82 7.09 -10.21 18.27
CA VAL A 82 7.88 -9.06 18.75
C VAL A 82 7.01 -8.05 19.48
N ASP A 83 5.87 -7.70 18.91
CA ASP A 83 4.98 -6.68 19.48
C ASP A 83 3.99 -7.23 20.51
N ARG A 84 3.95 -8.56 20.69
CA ARG A 84 3.02 -9.25 21.60
C ARG A 84 1.57 -8.82 21.37
N ILE A 85 1.15 -8.85 20.10
CA ILE A 85 -0.16 -8.37 19.66
C ILE A 85 -1.29 -9.04 20.47
N PRO A 86 -2.16 -8.26 21.16
CA PRO A 86 -3.25 -8.81 21.95
C PRO A 86 -4.19 -9.70 21.14
N ALA A 87 -4.84 -10.67 21.79
CA ALA A 87 -5.74 -11.61 21.11
C ALA A 87 -6.85 -10.91 20.30
N ALA A 88 -7.43 -9.83 20.84
CA ALA A 88 -8.46 -9.03 20.17
C ALA A 88 -7.96 -8.20 18.97
N GLU A 89 -6.64 -8.20 18.73
CA GLU A 89 -5.94 -7.39 17.74
C GLU A 89 -5.12 -8.21 16.75
N LYS A 90 -5.17 -9.54 16.89
CA LYS A 90 -4.50 -10.47 15.99
C LYS A 90 -5.09 -10.35 14.58
N PHE A 91 -4.21 -10.53 13.61
CA PHE A 91 -4.56 -10.55 12.20
C PHE A 91 -3.81 -11.67 11.48
N THR A 92 -4.36 -12.11 10.37
CA THR A 92 -3.87 -13.28 9.62
C THR A 92 -3.57 -12.91 8.17
N VAL A 93 -2.92 -13.83 7.45
CA VAL A 93 -2.77 -13.78 5.99
C VAL A 93 -3.82 -14.70 5.39
N GLN A 94 -4.79 -14.13 4.68
CA GLN A 94 -5.77 -14.87 3.90
C GLN A 94 -5.20 -15.15 2.50
N VAL A 95 -4.94 -16.42 2.21
CA VAL A 95 -4.28 -16.87 1.00
C VAL A 95 -5.30 -17.42 0.01
N PHE A 96 -5.42 -16.75 -1.14
CA PHE A 96 -6.25 -17.15 -2.27
C PHE A 96 -5.39 -18.02 -3.19
N ALA A 97 -5.40 -19.33 -2.93
CA ALA A 97 -4.58 -20.26 -3.69
C ALA A 97 -5.27 -20.67 -4.98
N GLY A 98 -4.57 -20.55 -6.12
CA GLY A 98 -5.03 -21.06 -7.40
C GLY A 98 -5.15 -22.59 -7.44
N HIS A 99 -4.38 -23.27 -6.59
CA HIS A 99 -4.37 -24.73 -6.45
C HIS A 99 -4.16 -25.13 -4.98
N ASP A 100 -4.79 -26.23 -4.54
CA ASP A 100 -4.77 -26.66 -3.13
C ASP A 100 -3.41 -27.22 -2.68
N ASP A 101 -2.62 -27.79 -3.60
CA ASP A 101 -1.26 -28.28 -3.33
C ASP A 101 -0.27 -27.16 -3.00
N LEU A 102 -0.44 -25.96 -3.57
CA LEU A 102 0.32 -24.77 -3.19
C LEU A 102 0.20 -24.43 -1.70
N LEU A 103 -0.96 -24.68 -1.08
CA LEU A 103 -1.15 -24.48 0.36
C LEU A 103 -0.32 -25.47 1.18
N ALA A 104 -0.20 -26.72 0.71
CA ALA A 104 0.65 -27.72 1.35
C ALA A 104 2.14 -27.35 1.23
N GLU A 105 2.57 -26.85 0.07
CA GLU A 105 3.93 -26.33 -0.14
C GLU A 105 4.22 -25.11 0.74
N LEU A 106 3.26 -24.18 0.85
CA LEU A 106 3.36 -23.03 1.74
C LEU A 106 3.53 -23.49 3.19
N LYS A 107 2.70 -24.43 3.66
CA LYS A 107 2.80 -25.01 5.00
C LYS A 107 4.17 -25.63 5.27
N LYS A 108 4.73 -26.34 4.30
CA LYS A 108 6.10 -26.89 4.38
C LYS A 108 7.15 -25.78 4.49
N MET A 109 7.03 -24.70 3.72
CA MET A 109 8.01 -23.62 3.66
C MET A 109 8.00 -22.69 4.90
N VAL A 110 6.82 -22.45 5.49
CA VAL A 110 6.69 -21.61 6.69
C VAL A 110 6.75 -22.40 7.99
N GLY A 111 6.49 -23.71 7.94
CA GLY A 111 6.39 -24.59 9.10
C GLY A 111 4.98 -24.65 9.67
N ALA A 112 4.55 -25.84 10.10
CA ALA A 112 3.16 -26.12 10.46
C ALA A 112 2.60 -25.18 11.55
N LYS A 113 3.39 -24.90 12.60
CA LYS A 113 2.96 -24.00 13.68
C LYS A 113 2.64 -22.59 13.18
N ILE A 114 3.50 -22.01 12.33
CA ILE A 114 3.29 -20.67 11.77
C ILE A 114 2.09 -20.69 10.83
N TYR A 115 2.01 -21.69 9.96
CA TYR A 115 0.89 -21.84 9.02
C TYR A 115 -0.45 -21.92 9.76
N ASP A 116 -0.59 -22.86 10.70
CA ASP A 116 -1.85 -23.12 11.40
C ASP A 116 -2.28 -21.95 12.31
N THR A 117 -1.36 -21.03 12.64
CA THR A 117 -1.66 -19.85 13.46
C THR A 117 -2.00 -18.62 12.62
N TYR A 118 -1.32 -18.41 11.49
CA TYR A 118 -1.32 -17.13 10.77
C TYR A 118 -1.84 -17.20 9.35
N VAL A 119 -2.09 -18.40 8.80
CA VAL A 119 -2.63 -18.57 7.44
C VAL A 119 -4.10 -18.95 7.52
N GLU A 120 -4.93 -18.22 6.80
CA GLU A 120 -6.32 -18.58 6.54
C GLU A 120 -6.48 -18.92 5.06
N LYS A 121 -7.13 -20.05 4.76
CA LYS A 121 -7.49 -20.39 3.39
C LYS A 121 -8.56 -19.40 2.89
N GLY A 122 -8.26 -18.69 1.81
CA GLY A 122 -9.22 -17.87 1.09
C GLY A 122 -10.26 -18.73 0.36
N PRO A 123 -11.36 -18.13 -0.11
CA PRO A 123 -12.27 -18.77 -1.05
C PRO A 123 -11.56 -19.35 -2.29
N ALA A 124 -12.23 -20.27 -2.98
CA ALA A 124 -11.73 -20.82 -4.24
C ALA A 124 -11.40 -19.70 -5.22
N TYR A 125 -10.22 -19.80 -5.83
CA TYR A 125 -9.64 -18.78 -6.68
C TYR A 125 -9.04 -19.48 -7.90
N VAL A 126 -9.25 -18.90 -9.08
CA VAL A 126 -8.67 -19.45 -10.33
C VAL A 126 -7.29 -18.86 -10.52
N ASP A 127 -6.29 -19.70 -10.74
CA ASP A 127 -4.90 -19.26 -10.92
C ASP A 127 -4.80 -18.23 -12.06
N GLY A 128 -4.40 -17.00 -11.73
CA GLY A 128 -4.24 -15.93 -12.70
C GLY A 128 -3.92 -14.58 -12.06
N ASP A 129 -4.94 -13.86 -11.63
CA ASP A 129 -4.85 -12.42 -11.34
C ASP A 129 -4.31 -12.09 -9.93
N ILE A 130 -2.99 -11.98 -9.84
CA ILE A 130 -2.26 -11.80 -8.58
C ILE A 130 -2.37 -10.40 -7.95
N TRP A 131 -3.00 -9.43 -8.60
CA TRP A 131 -3.05 -8.03 -8.16
C TRP A 131 -4.23 -7.80 -7.23
N MET A 132 -3.99 -8.10 -5.95
CA MET A 132 -5.01 -8.02 -4.90
C MET A 132 -5.37 -6.57 -4.54
N GLN A 133 -4.54 -5.59 -4.84
CA GLN A 133 -4.88 -4.17 -4.63
C GLN A 133 -5.91 -3.68 -5.66
N ASP A 134 -5.84 -4.17 -6.91
CA ASP A 134 -6.50 -3.50 -8.03
C ASP A 134 -7.96 -3.89 -8.27
N TRP A 135 -8.47 -4.96 -7.65
CA TRP A 135 -9.89 -5.32 -7.78
C TRP A 135 -10.82 -4.24 -7.19
N GLY A 136 -10.29 -3.37 -6.33
CA GLY A 136 -11.01 -2.27 -5.73
C GLY A 136 -10.65 -2.05 -4.26
N GLU A 137 -11.55 -1.42 -3.53
CA GLU A 137 -11.29 -0.92 -2.18
C GLU A 137 -12.25 -1.47 -1.14
N ILE A 138 -11.74 -1.60 0.09
CA ILE A 138 -12.55 -1.96 1.26
C ILE A 138 -12.89 -0.66 2.00
N GLY A 139 -14.17 -0.43 2.23
CA GLY A 139 -14.67 0.81 2.78
C GLY A 139 -15.83 0.62 3.75
N MET A 140 -16.44 1.75 4.10
CA MET A 140 -17.72 1.86 4.77
C MET A 140 -18.68 2.60 3.86
N VAL A 141 -19.95 2.21 3.90
CA VAL A 141 -21.03 2.91 3.22
C VAL A 141 -22.11 3.28 4.22
N LYS A 142 -22.56 4.53 4.18
CA LYS A 142 -23.83 4.93 4.77
C LYS A 142 -24.88 4.93 3.66
N LEU A 143 -25.87 4.05 3.79
CA LEU A 143 -27.06 4.09 2.94
C LEU A 143 -28.08 5.06 3.54
N ARG A 144 -28.88 5.71 2.69
CA ARG A 144 -29.91 6.65 3.12
C ARG A 144 -30.88 6.05 4.12
N ASP A 145 -31.29 4.80 3.88
CA ASP A 145 -32.32 4.11 4.66
C ASP A 145 -31.75 3.28 5.82
N ASP A 146 -30.44 3.05 5.85
CA ASP A 146 -29.82 2.32 6.96
C ASP A 146 -29.45 3.26 8.11
N PRO A 147 -29.74 2.90 9.37
CA PRO A 147 -29.41 3.73 10.52
C PRO A 147 -27.91 3.77 10.84
N LYS A 148 -27.13 2.79 10.37
CA LYS A 148 -25.71 2.64 10.68
C LYS A 148 -24.89 2.37 9.42
N PRO A 149 -23.66 2.92 9.33
CA PRO A 149 -22.69 2.52 8.31
C PRO A 149 -22.49 1.01 8.25
N GLN A 150 -22.38 0.47 7.04
CA GLN A 150 -22.12 -0.93 6.73
C GLN A 150 -20.75 -1.08 6.09
N LEU A 151 -20.13 -2.26 6.21
CA LEU A 151 -18.93 -2.60 5.45
C LEU A 151 -19.24 -2.56 3.95
N LEU A 152 -18.32 -2.05 3.15
CA LEU A 152 -18.43 -1.93 1.70
C LEU A 152 -17.25 -2.62 1.02
N ILE A 153 -17.56 -3.40 -0.02
CA ILE A 153 -16.62 -3.80 -1.07
C ILE A 153 -16.92 -2.95 -2.30
N LEU A 154 -15.99 -2.06 -2.64
CA LEU A 154 -16.06 -1.16 -3.79
C LEU A 154 -15.25 -1.76 -4.93
N ASP A 155 -15.92 -2.36 -5.90
CA ASP A 155 -15.31 -3.03 -7.06
C ASP A 155 -14.91 -2.00 -8.14
N SER A 156 -13.64 -2.01 -8.56
CA SER A 156 -13.08 -1.09 -9.56
C SER A 156 -13.59 -1.31 -10.99
N ASN A 157 -14.44 -2.33 -11.21
CA ASN A 157 -14.83 -2.90 -12.50
C ASN A 157 -13.69 -3.63 -13.23
N ARG A 158 -12.58 -3.94 -12.55
CA ARG A 158 -11.42 -4.60 -13.15
C ARG A 158 -11.74 -5.93 -13.83
N GLY A 159 -12.68 -6.70 -13.28
CA GLY A 159 -13.17 -7.94 -13.88
C GLY A 159 -13.85 -7.83 -15.24
N LYS A 160 -14.18 -6.62 -15.71
CA LYS A 160 -14.68 -6.37 -17.07
C LYS A 160 -13.56 -6.17 -18.10
N ALA A 161 -12.29 -6.11 -17.68
CA ALA A 161 -11.14 -5.98 -18.56
C ALA A 161 -10.88 -7.30 -19.31
N SER A 162 -11.59 -7.52 -20.41
CA SER A 162 -11.44 -8.73 -21.25
C SER A 162 -10.06 -8.88 -21.92
N TYR A 163 -9.22 -7.83 -21.91
CA TYR A 163 -7.95 -7.80 -22.61
C TYR A 163 -6.73 -8.28 -21.81
N MET A 164 -6.90 -8.72 -20.55
CA MET A 164 -5.78 -9.15 -19.70
C MET A 164 -5.85 -10.59 -19.17
N PHE A 165 -6.80 -11.42 -19.63
CA PHE A 165 -7.03 -12.78 -19.07
C PHE A 165 -7.25 -12.79 -17.54
N MET A 166 -7.75 -11.68 -16.98
CA MET A 166 -7.90 -11.49 -15.53
C MET A 166 -9.29 -11.93 -15.08
N GLU A 167 -9.38 -13.01 -14.29
CA GLU A 167 -10.63 -13.45 -13.64
C GLU A 167 -10.95 -12.66 -12.35
N GLY A 168 -10.27 -11.53 -12.10
CA GLY A 168 -10.44 -10.68 -10.91
C GLY A 168 -11.87 -10.19 -10.65
N GLY A 169 -12.79 -10.33 -11.61
CA GLY A 169 -14.23 -10.05 -11.43
C GLY A 169 -14.95 -10.95 -10.43
N THR A 170 -14.33 -12.02 -9.97
CA THR A 170 -14.93 -12.96 -9.01
C THR A 170 -14.61 -12.62 -7.55
N VAL A 171 -13.50 -11.92 -7.28
CA VAL A 171 -13.05 -11.62 -5.89
C VAL A 171 -13.99 -10.66 -5.17
N PRO A 172 -14.34 -9.48 -5.70
CA PRO A 172 -15.16 -8.51 -4.98
C PRO A 172 -16.54 -9.05 -4.53
N PRO A 173 -17.38 -9.66 -5.40
CA PRO A 173 -18.67 -10.19 -4.96
C PRO A 173 -18.53 -11.36 -3.96
N LEU A 174 -17.45 -12.13 -4.05
CA LEU A 174 -17.15 -13.22 -3.13
C LEU A 174 -16.75 -12.71 -1.75
N LEU A 175 -15.88 -11.69 -1.68
CA LEU A 175 -15.52 -11.01 -0.44
C LEU A 175 -16.75 -10.38 0.23
N ALA A 176 -17.59 -9.71 -0.55
CA ALA A 176 -18.82 -9.10 -0.03
C ALA A 176 -19.74 -10.13 0.61
N LYS A 177 -19.85 -11.31 0.00
CA LYS A 177 -20.62 -12.44 0.55
C LYS A 177 -19.99 -12.99 1.83
N VAL A 178 -18.68 -13.28 1.82
CA VAL A 178 -17.98 -13.91 2.96
C VAL A 178 -17.93 -12.98 4.17
N TRP A 179 -17.85 -11.67 3.96
CA TRP A 179 -17.78 -10.68 5.05
C TRP A 179 -19.11 -10.01 5.35
N ASN A 180 -20.21 -10.46 4.72
CA ASN A 180 -21.54 -9.86 4.86
C ASN A 180 -21.51 -8.33 4.66
N ALA A 181 -20.79 -7.90 3.61
CA ALA A 181 -20.63 -6.51 3.25
C ALA A 181 -21.64 -6.10 2.16
N CYS A 182 -21.88 -4.79 2.09
CA CYS A 182 -22.46 -4.18 0.90
C CYS A 182 -21.46 -4.32 -0.26
N TYR A 183 -22.00 -4.51 -1.47
CA TYR A 183 -21.23 -4.60 -2.70
C TYR A 183 -21.65 -3.49 -3.65
N MET A 184 -20.68 -2.72 -4.15
CA MET A 184 -20.95 -1.68 -5.15
C MET A 184 -19.87 -1.70 -6.22
N LYS A 185 -20.29 -1.55 -7.48
CA LYS A 185 -19.38 -1.34 -8.60
C LYS A 185 -19.07 0.14 -8.77
N ASN A 186 -17.86 0.41 -9.23
CA ASN A 186 -17.46 1.71 -9.76
C ASN A 186 -18.52 2.20 -10.78
N PRO A 187 -18.98 3.47 -10.69
CA PRO A 187 -19.95 4.07 -11.61
C PRO A 187 -19.53 4.13 -13.07
N ALA A 188 -18.23 4.14 -13.34
CA ALA A 188 -17.70 4.43 -14.66
C ALA A 188 -18.23 3.40 -15.69
N PRO A 189 -18.77 3.87 -16.83
CA PRO A 189 -19.25 2.96 -17.87
C PRO A 189 -18.11 2.22 -18.56
N GLN A 190 -16.93 2.83 -18.63
CA GLN A 190 -15.70 2.25 -19.14
C GLN A 190 -14.86 1.60 -18.03
N VAL A 191 -14.07 0.59 -18.41
CA VAL A 191 -13.00 0.08 -17.56
C VAL A 191 -11.78 0.96 -17.73
N SER A 192 -11.16 1.38 -16.62
CA SER A 192 -9.94 2.20 -16.62
C SER A 192 -8.94 1.69 -15.59
N GLY A 193 -7.66 1.66 -15.96
CA GLY A 193 -6.56 1.39 -15.03
C GLY A 193 -6.50 2.40 -13.88
N GLY A 194 -6.81 3.67 -14.15
CA GLY A 194 -6.80 4.71 -13.12
C GLY A 194 -7.96 4.64 -12.12
N ASP A 195 -8.93 3.74 -12.31
CA ASP A 195 -10.00 3.48 -11.34
C ASP A 195 -9.68 2.29 -10.40
N MET A 196 -8.52 1.66 -10.56
CA MET A 196 -8.08 0.53 -9.73
C MET A 196 -7.61 1.01 -8.34
N GLY A 197 -7.60 0.09 -7.36
CA GLY A 197 -7.31 0.41 -5.96
C GLY A 197 -5.93 1.02 -5.72
N GLY A 198 -4.88 0.68 -6.49
CA GLY A 198 -3.56 1.31 -6.34
C GLY A 198 -3.57 2.83 -6.58
N ASN A 199 -4.61 3.34 -7.25
CA ASN A 199 -4.82 4.76 -7.48
C ASN A 199 -5.75 5.45 -6.47
N LEU A 200 -6.13 4.77 -5.38
CA LEU A 200 -7.07 5.23 -4.36
C LEU A 200 -6.48 5.07 -2.96
N GLU A 201 -5.89 6.13 -2.43
CA GLU A 201 -5.27 6.14 -1.09
C GLU A 201 -6.02 7.04 -0.11
N VAL A 202 -5.88 6.83 1.20
CA VAL A 202 -6.55 7.68 2.19
C VAL A 202 -5.67 7.98 3.40
N THR A 203 -5.63 9.25 3.79
CA THR A 203 -4.90 9.69 4.99
C THR A 203 -5.64 9.25 6.29
N PRO A 204 -4.97 9.24 7.45
CA PRO A 204 -5.61 8.95 8.74
C PRO A 204 -6.82 9.84 9.07
N ASP A 205 -6.83 11.08 8.56
CA ASP A 205 -7.89 12.05 8.75
C ASP A 205 -9.01 11.93 7.69
N ASP A 206 -9.10 10.82 6.93
CA ASP A 206 -10.14 10.60 5.91
C ASP A 206 -10.13 11.69 4.82
N ILE A 207 -8.93 11.91 4.27
CA ILE A 207 -8.69 12.71 3.06
C ILE A 207 -8.26 11.74 1.97
N LEU A 208 -9.08 11.65 0.93
CA LEU A 208 -8.86 10.79 -0.23
C LEU A 208 -7.75 11.38 -1.10
N VAL A 209 -6.86 10.52 -1.56
CA VAL A 209 -5.76 10.82 -2.45
C VAL A 209 -5.93 9.95 -3.69
N VAL A 210 -6.00 10.56 -4.86
CA VAL A 210 -6.17 9.83 -6.13
C VAL A 210 -5.17 10.34 -7.15
N GLY A 211 -4.71 9.49 -8.06
CA GLY A 211 -3.99 9.94 -9.25
C GLY A 211 -4.94 10.47 -10.32
N ASN A 212 -4.47 11.41 -11.14
CA ASN A 212 -5.22 12.07 -12.23
C ASN A 212 -5.62 11.15 -13.40
N THR A 213 -5.21 9.88 -13.37
CA THR A 213 -5.64 8.84 -14.31
C THR A 213 -7.05 8.32 -13.97
N ILE A 214 -7.61 8.66 -12.81
CA ILE A 214 -8.98 8.34 -12.41
C ILE A 214 -10.00 8.90 -13.40
N THR A 215 -11.06 8.14 -13.69
CA THR A 215 -12.12 8.60 -14.58
C THR A 215 -12.91 9.74 -13.94
N PRO A 216 -13.35 10.75 -14.72
CA PRO A 216 -14.18 11.83 -14.20
C PRO A 216 -15.45 11.33 -13.50
N GLN A 217 -16.07 10.27 -14.02
CA GLN A 217 -17.28 9.68 -13.46
C GLN A 217 -17.05 9.13 -12.05
N PHE A 218 -15.95 8.41 -11.85
CA PHE A 218 -15.64 7.83 -10.55
C PHE A 218 -15.19 8.90 -9.55
N ARG A 219 -14.31 9.80 -9.98
CA ARG A 219 -13.88 10.96 -9.19
C ARG A 219 -15.07 11.80 -8.71
N ASP A 220 -15.97 12.16 -9.61
CA ASP A 220 -17.14 12.97 -9.29
C ASP A 220 -18.11 12.24 -8.34
N PHE A 221 -18.22 10.93 -8.48
CA PHE A 221 -18.99 10.11 -7.55
C PHE A 221 -18.38 10.13 -6.15
N LEU A 222 -17.08 9.85 -6.00
CA LEU A 222 -16.39 9.90 -4.69
C LEU A 222 -16.51 11.29 -4.06
N GLY A 223 -16.33 12.34 -4.86
CA GLY A 223 -16.55 13.73 -4.45
C GLY A 223 -17.97 13.95 -3.90
N ARG A 224 -19.01 13.54 -4.63
CA ARG A 224 -20.41 13.68 -4.18
C ARG A 224 -20.77 12.80 -2.98
N ARG A 225 -20.05 11.70 -2.76
CA ARG A 225 -20.35 10.70 -1.72
C ARG A 225 -19.39 10.73 -0.54
N GLY A 226 -18.79 11.87 -0.22
CA GLY A 226 -18.04 12.03 1.03
C GLY A 226 -16.77 12.87 0.91
N TYR A 227 -16.26 13.04 -0.31
CA TYR A 227 -14.91 13.57 -0.52
C TYR A 227 -14.83 14.94 -1.23
N LYS A 228 -15.94 15.66 -1.45
CA LYS A 228 -16.00 16.93 -2.21
C LYS A 228 -14.85 17.91 -1.89
N ASP A 229 -14.65 18.20 -0.61
CA ASP A 229 -13.58 19.11 -0.15
C ASP A 229 -12.42 18.36 0.53
N ARG A 230 -12.47 17.02 0.50
CA ARG A 230 -11.54 16.12 1.19
C ARG A 230 -10.82 15.17 0.22
N MET A 231 -10.69 15.55 -1.05
CA MET A 231 -10.02 14.78 -2.08
C MET A 231 -8.91 15.59 -2.74
N VAL A 232 -7.72 15.03 -2.89
CA VAL A 232 -6.65 15.61 -3.71
C VAL A 232 -6.33 14.69 -4.88
N GLU A 233 -6.19 15.31 -6.05
CA GLU A 233 -5.76 14.66 -7.28
C GLU A 233 -4.25 14.93 -7.49
N LEU A 234 -3.48 13.88 -7.71
CA LEU A 234 -2.03 13.90 -7.89
C LEU A 234 -1.66 13.57 -9.34
N GLU A 235 -0.55 14.13 -9.83
CA GLU A 235 -0.01 13.83 -11.15
C GLU A 235 0.59 12.42 -11.16
N ALA A 236 -0.13 11.45 -11.74
CA ALA A 236 0.27 10.04 -11.83
C ALA A 236 0.35 9.57 -13.29
N ASP A 237 -0.14 10.34 -14.26
CA ASP A 237 -0.17 9.94 -15.68
C ASP A 237 1.23 9.76 -16.27
N TRP A 238 2.30 10.28 -15.66
CA TRP A 238 3.66 9.98 -16.11
C TRP A 238 4.06 8.49 -15.92
N LEU A 239 3.34 7.73 -15.10
CA LEU A 239 3.55 6.30 -14.88
C LEU A 239 2.79 5.44 -15.89
N ALA A 240 3.32 4.24 -16.15
CA ALA A 240 2.76 3.29 -17.11
C ALA A 240 1.51 2.58 -16.57
N VAL A 241 1.50 2.28 -15.26
CA VAL A 241 0.30 1.80 -14.56
C VAL A 241 -0.57 3.00 -14.18
N GLY A 242 0.06 4.08 -13.71
CA GLY A 242 -0.60 5.37 -13.54
C GLY A 242 -1.21 5.54 -12.16
N HIS A 243 -0.63 4.90 -11.14
CA HIS A 243 -1.16 4.84 -9.79
C HIS A 243 -0.34 5.68 -8.81
N CYS A 244 -1.00 6.24 -7.79
CA CYS A 244 -0.30 7.05 -6.79
C CYS A 244 0.53 6.25 -5.79
N ASP A 245 0.21 4.96 -5.57
CA ASP A 245 0.97 4.07 -4.69
C ASP A 245 2.40 3.74 -5.21
N GLU A 246 2.70 4.06 -6.47
CA GLU A 246 4.03 3.89 -7.09
C GLU A 246 5.04 4.98 -6.68
N PHE A 247 4.59 6.09 -6.08
CA PHE A 247 5.47 7.20 -5.68
C PHE A 247 5.15 7.84 -4.33
N LEU A 248 4.00 7.49 -3.73
CA LEU A 248 3.56 7.97 -2.43
C LEU A 248 3.08 6.81 -1.55
N SER A 249 3.44 6.83 -0.27
CA SER A 249 2.82 5.98 0.76
C SER A 249 2.49 6.81 2.00
N ILE A 250 1.39 6.51 2.68
CA ILE A 250 0.92 7.24 3.86
C ILE A 250 0.98 6.32 5.08
N VAL A 251 1.90 6.62 6.00
CA VAL A 251 2.23 5.72 7.12
C VAL A 251 1.72 6.31 8.44
N PRO A 252 0.76 5.67 9.14
CA PRO A 252 0.33 6.10 10.46
C PRO A 252 1.52 6.05 11.44
N ASN A 253 1.68 7.11 12.22
CA ASN A 253 2.81 7.30 13.10
C ASN A 253 2.39 8.16 14.30
N ASP A 254 2.26 7.51 15.46
CA ASP A 254 1.85 8.15 16.72
C ASP A 254 2.96 9.02 17.35
N ARG A 255 4.20 8.96 16.82
CA ARG A 255 5.33 9.74 17.32
C ARG A 255 5.47 11.12 16.69
N VAL A 256 4.69 11.42 15.64
CA VAL A 256 4.74 12.72 14.96
C VAL A 256 3.45 13.50 15.18
N PRO A 257 3.48 14.85 15.25
CA PRO A 257 2.33 15.66 15.65
C PRO A 257 1.05 15.45 14.83
N ASP A 258 1.21 15.03 13.57
CA ASP A 258 0.09 14.80 12.66
C ASP A 258 -0.48 13.40 12.67
N GLY A 259 0.15 12.48 13.39
CA GLY A 259 -0.30 11.10 13.45
C GLY A 259 0.08 10.26 12.24
N PHE A 260 0.85 10.81 11.29
CA PHE A 260 1.37 10.08 10.13
C PHE A 260 2.58 10.75 9.51
N THR A 261 3.33 9.94 8.76
CA THR A 261 4.45 10.36 7.92
C THR A 261 4.09 10.03 6.47
N LEU A 262 4.28 11.01 5.59
CA LEU A 262 4.26 10.77 4.15
C LEU A 262 5.60 10.16 3.75
N VAL A 263 5.59 9.18 2.85
CA VAL A 263 6.80 8.57 2.28
C VAL A 263 6.77 8.80 0.79
N LYS A 264 7.84 9.38 0.22
CA LYS A 264 7.94 9.69 -1.21
C LYS A 264 9.11 8.97 -1.87
N GLY A 265 8.97 8.64 -3.14
CA GLY A 265 10.09 8.24 -3.98
C GLY A 265 11.06 9.41 -4.20
N ASP A 266 12.36 9.15 -4.07
CA ASP A 266 13.41 10.15 -4.24
C ASP A 266 14.54 9.65 -5.18
N PRO A 267 14.43 9.99 -6.48
CA PRO A 267 15.46 9.65 -7.47
C PRO A 267 16.80 10.34 -7.24
N ALA A 268 16.81 11.57 -6.71
CA ALA A 268 18.07 12.27 -6.44
C ALA A 268 18.83 11.59 -5.29
N LEU A 269 18.12 11.14 -4.25
CA LEU A 269 18.69 10.32 -3.18
C LEU A 269 19.23 9.00 -3.74
N ALA A 270 18.50 8.33 -4.63
CA ALA A 270 18.97 7.09 -5.24
C ALA A 270 20.30 7.27 -6.00
N PHE A 271 20.42 8.32 -6.83
CA PHE A 271 21.67 8.61 -7.52
C PHE A 271 22.81 8.99 -6.57
N LYS A 272 22.52 9.75 -5.52
CA LYS A 272 23.51 10.08 -4.49
C LYS A 272 24.06 8.83 -3.82
N LEU A 273 23.18 7.90 -3.44
CA LEU A 273 23.60 6.63 -2.85
C LEU A 273 24.39 5.77 -3.85
N ILE A 274 24.00 5.73 -5.13
CA ILE A 274 24.78 5.01 -6.15
C ILE A 274 26.18 5.65 -6.33
N LEU A 275 26.28 6.98 -6.32
CA LEU A 275 27.57 7.68 -6.36
C LEU A 275 28.46 7.33 -5.14
N GLU A 276 27.86 7.15 -3.97
CA GLU A 276 28.57 6.90 -2.71
C GLU A 276 28.82 5.40 -2.44
N ALA A 277 28.18 4.51 -3.20
CA ALA A 277 28.31 3.07 -3.03
C ALA A 277 29.71 2.56 -3.39
N ASP A 278 30.17 1.53 -2.67
CA ASP A 278 31.29 0.72 -3.13
C ASP A 278 30.86 -0.02 -4.41
N ARG A 279 31.67 0.09 -5.47
CA ARG A 279 31.44 -0.62 -6.73
C ARG A 279 31.31 -2.14 -6.51
N ALA A 280 32.03 -2.70 -5.54
CA ALA A 280 31.95 -4.12 -5.19
C ALA A 280 30.56 -4.52 -4.63
N GLU A 281 29.88 -3.62 -3.92
CA GLU A 281 28.51 -3.85 -3.45
C GLU A 281 27.55 -3.97 -4.63
N ILE A 282 27.66 -3.06 -5.61
CA ILE A 282 26.86 -3.10 -6.83
C ILE A 282 27.17 -4.38 -7.61
N ALA A 283 28.45 -4.77 -7.71
CA ALA A 283 28.88 -6.00 -8.37
C ALA A 283 28.34 -7.28 -7.69
N ALA A 284 27.97 -7.23 -6.42
CA ALA A 284 27.41 -8.36 -5.67
C ALA A 284 25.90 -8.56 -5.88
N ILE A 285 25.20 -7.63 -6.54
CA ILE A 285 23.78 -7.77 -6.87
C ILE A 285 23.59 -9.03 -7.73
N THR A 286 22.73 -9.95 -7.30
CA THR A 286 22.53 -11.24 -7.98
C THR A 286 21.80 -11.10 -9.32
N ALA A 287 20.77 -10.25 -9.36
CA ALA A 287 20.02 -9.91 -10.57
C ALA A 287 20.94 -9.21 -11.58
N LYS A 288 21.24 -9.90 -12.68
CA LYS A 288 22.24 -9.49 -13.66
C LYS A 288 21.89 -8.15 -14.30
N GLU A 289 20.62 -7.95 -14.63
CA GLU A 289 20.10 -6.79 -15.33
C GLU A 289 20.30 -5.52 -14.50
N TYR A 290 19.98 -5.56 -13.21
CA TYR A 290 20.22 -4.43 -12.30
C TYR A 290 21.72 -4.20 -12.09
N ARG A 291 22.49 -5.27 -11.86
CA ARG A 291 23.94 -5.18 -11.64
C ARG A 291 24.64 -4.46 -12.78
N GLU A 292 24.43 -4.91 -14.01
CA GLU A 292 25.13 -4.37 -15.18
C GLU A 292 24.82 -2.89 -15.40
N GLN A 293 23.56 -2.51 -15.24
CA GLN A 293 23.14 -1.13 -15.49
C GLN A 293 23.54 -0.17 -14.36
N LEU A 294 23.50 -0.62 -13.10
CA LEU A 294 23.98 0.16 -11.97
C LEU A 294 25.51 0.31 -11.98
N LEU A 295 26.25 -0.72 -12.42
CA LEU A 295 27.69 -0.60 -12.64
C LEU A 295 28.00 0.42 -13.74
N PHE A 296 27.25 0.41 -14.84
CA PHE A 296 27.40 1.40 -15.91
C PHE A 296 27.16 2.84 -15.40
N LEU A 297 26.12 3.06 -14.59
CA LEU A 297 25.81 4.35 -13.99
C LEU A 297 26.89 4.78 -12.98
N TRP A 298 27.36 3.85 -12.16
CA TRP A 298 28.46 4.09 -11.22
C TRP A 298 29.74 4.49 -11.97
N ASP A 299 30.12 3.73 -13.00
CA ASP A 299 31.31 4.00 -13.82
C ASP A 299 31.20 5.36 -14.52
N TYR A 300 30.01 5.70 -15.03
CA TYR A 300 29.74 7.01 -15.60
C TYR A 300 29.97 8.14 -14.60
N LEU A 301 29.46 8.03 -13.37
CA LEU A 301 29.59 9.05 -12.34
C LEU A 301 31.04 9.19 -11.80
N HIS A 302 31.87 8.15 -11.95
CA HIS A 302 33.26 8.12 -11.50
C HIS A 302 34.28 8.40 -12.61
N THR A 303 33.84 8.54 -13.87
CA THR A 303 34.71 8.90 -15.00
C THR A 303 34.79 10.43 -15.16
N PRO A 304 35.98 11.01 -15.42
CA PRO A 304 36.11 12.44 -15.68
C PRO A 304 35.31 12.90 -16.91
N GLY A 305 34.51 13.95 -16.74
CA GLY A 305 33.82 14.66 -17.84
C GLY A 305 33.01 15.85 -17.32
N GLU A 306 32.66 16.80 -18.19
CA GLU A 306 31.98 18.03 -17.76
C GLU A 306 30.58 17.77 -17.19
N ASN A 307 29.79 16.93 -17.86
CA ASN A 307 28.45 16.54 -17.38
C ASN A 307 28.55 15.76 -16.05
N GLN A 308 29.52 14.85 -15.95
CA GLN A 308 29.78 14.08 -14.74
C GLN A 308 30.16 14.98 -13.57
N LYS A 309 31.06 15.96 -13.79
CA LYS A 309 31.42 16.96 -12.77
C LYS A 309 30.20 17.72 -12.28
N ARG A 310 29.29 18.12 -13.18
CA ARG A 310 28.03 18.79 -12.83
C ARG A 310 27.13 17.89 -11.99
N TRP A 311 26.93 16.63 -12.39
CA TRP A 311 26.09 15.69 -11.64
C TRP A 311 26.67 15.34 -10.29
N VAL A 312 27.96 15.01 -10.22
CA VAL A 312 28.66 14.70 -8.97
C VAL A 312 28.59 15.89 -8.00
N ALA A 313 28.80 17.11 -8.48
CA ALA A 313 28.66 18.31 -7.64
C ALA A 313 27.22 18.45 -7.09
N PHE A 314 26.21 18.30 -7.95
CA PHE A 314 24.80 18.33 -7.55
C PHE A 314 24.48 17.24 -6.51
N LEU A 315 24.81 15.98 -6.79
CA LEU A 315 24.48 14.83 -5.93
C LEU A 315 25.21 14.86 -4.58
N ARG A 316 26.45 15.37 -4.55
CA ARG A 316 27.19 15.58 -3.29
C ARG A 316 26.55 16.66 -2.42
N ALA A 317 26.04 17.73 -3.04
CA ALA A 317 25.33 18.81 -2.35
C ALA A 317 23.87 18.46 -2.01
N TYR A 318 23.27 17.47 -2.70
CA TYR A 318 21.87 17.10 -2.50
C TYR A 318 21.59 16.61 -1.08
N GLN A 319 20.52 17.14 -0.51
CA GLN A 319 19.91 16.67 0.72
C GLN A 319 18.41 16.45 0.46
N PRO A 320 17.85 15.30 0.88
CA PRO A 320 16.42 15.06 0.71
C PRO A 320 15.61 16.05 1.54
N ASP A 321 14.52 16.55 0.96
CA ASP A 321 13.50 17.28 1.72
C ASP A 321 12.76 16.30 2.64
N THR A 322 12.91 16.49 3.94
CA THR A 322 12.33 15.67 5.01
C THR A 322 11.20 16.41 5.76
N GLY A 323 10.64 17.46 5.16
CA GLY A 323 9.44 18.12 5.69
C GLY A 323 9.53 19.64 5.74
N ALA A 324 10.07 20.30 4.71
CA ALA A 324 9.90 21.74 4.55
C ALA A 324 8.45 22.09 4.14
N SER A 325 7.91 23.19 4.68
CA SER A 325 6.64 23.76 4.20
C SER A 325 6.73 24.07 2.70
N PRO A 326 5.63 23.94 1.93
CA PRO A 326 5.63 24.15 0.47
C PRO A 326 6.34 25.43 0.00
N GLY A 327 6.15 26.57 0.69
CA GLY A 327 6.77 27.84 0.34
C GLY A 327 8.29 27.95 0.58
N ASN A 328 8.89 26.98 1.29
CA ASN A 328 10.30 27.00 1.72
C ASN A 328 11.14 25.88 1.08
N ARG A 329 10.62 25.18 0.07
CA ARG A 329 11.32 24.07 -0.58
C ARG A 329 12.39 24.56 -1.57
N PRO A 330 13.50 23.83 -1.72
CA PRO A 330 14.56 24.21 -2.66
C PRO A 330 14.05 24.24 -4.12
N PRO A 331 14.68 25.05 -4.99
CA PRO A 331 14.34 25.13 -6.41
C PRO A 331 14.40 23.77 -7.12
N ARG A 332 13.45 23.51 -8.02
CA ARG A 332 13.32 22.23 -8.73
C ARG A 332 14.05 22.27 -10.07
N LEU A 333 14.64 21.14 -10.47
CA LEU A 333 15.37 21.04 -11.75
C LEU A 333 14.50 21.27 -13.00
N THR A 334 13.18 21.14 -12.89
CA THR A 334 12.24 21.10 -14.03
C THR A 334 11.69 22.43 -14.50
N ASP A 335 12.17 23.55 -13.99
CA ASP A 335 11.63 24.85 -14.42
C ASP A 335 11.88 25.14 -15.92
N LYS A 336 12.68 24.31 -16.64
CA LYS A 336 13.03 24.51 -18.05
C LYS A 336 13.37 23.23 -18.86
N GLY A 337 12.43 22.33 -19.17
CA GLY A 337 12.68 21.39 -20.29
C GLY A 337 11.65 20.28 -20.56
N PRO A 338 11.40 19.92 -21.84
CA PRO A 338 10.46 18.87 -22.22
C PRO A 338 10.97 17.45 -21.99
N TYR A 339 10.03 16.52 -21.81
CA TYR A 339 10.24 15.07 -21.74
C TYR A 339 10.71 14.50 -23.09
N GLU A 340 11.74 13.65 -23.09
CA GLU A 340 12.22 12.91 -24.27
C GLU A 340 12.11 11.40 -24.12
N THR A 341 12.04 10.69 -25.25
CA THR A 341 11.51 9.33 -25.38
C THR A 341 12.59 8.23 -25.66
N PRO A 342 13.05 7.43 -24.68
CA PRO A 342 13.94 6.24 -24.79
C PRO A 342 13.34 4.94 -25.37
N GLU A 343 13.45 4.77 -26.68
CA GLU A 343 13.17 3.49 -27.36
C GLU A 343 14.42 2.66 -27.69
N LYS A 344 15.61 3.02 -27.18
CA LYS A 344 16.86 2.30 -27.48
C LYS A 344 17.86 2.35 -26.32
N PHE A 345 17.87 1.32 -25.47
CA PHE A 345 19.04 1.03 -24.64
C PHE A 345 19.97 0.15 -25.49
N GLY A 346 21.02 0.65 -26.15
CA GLY A 346 21.91 1.73 -25.72
C GLY A 346 22.06 3.00 -26.59
N LYS A 347 22.97 3.84 -26.09
CA LYS A 347 23.33 5.22 -26.49
C LYS A 347 22.16 6.22 -26.49
N GLY A 348 21.38 6.24 -25.42
CA GLY A 348 21.13 7.47 -24.66
C GLY A 348 22.13 7.54 -23.50
N SER A 349 22.68 8.71 -23.18
CA SER A 349 23.71 8.85 -22.15
C SER A 349 23.12 8.66 -20.75
N ALA A 350 23.92 8.20 -19.78
CA ALA A 350 23.56 8.23 -18.36
C ALA A 350 23.10 9.63 -17.92
N ASP A 351 23.57 10.68 -18.59
CA ASP A 351 23.09 12.06 -18.49
C ASP A 351 21.57 12.18 -18.67
N LEU A 352 20.99 11.59 -19.73
CA LEU A 352 19.55 11.63 -19.99
C LEU A 352 18.77 10.90 -18.91
N PHE A 353 19.24 9.73 -18.48
CA PHE A 353 18.61 8.94 -17.42
C PHE A 353 18.57 9.72 -16.09
N ILE A 354 19.67 10.39 -15.74
CA ILE A 354 19.75 11.28 -14.58
C ILE A 354 18.75 12.43 -14.74
N ARG A 355 18.74 13.14 -15.87
CA ARG A 355 17.81 14.26 -16.11
C ARG A 355 16.34 13.86 -15.97
N GLN A 356 15.95 12.74 -16.57
CA GLN A 356 14.56 12.25 -16.51
C GLN A 356 14.14 11.93 -15.07
N ASN A 357 14.98 11.22 -14.33
CA ASN A 357 14.69 10.87 -12.94
C ASN A 357 14.67 12.10 -12.03
N LEU A 358 15.54 13.09 -12.25
CA LEU A 358 15.48 14.36 -11.54
C LEU A 358 14.23 15.18 -11.92
N ALA A 359 13.71 15.01 -13.14
CA ALA A 359 12.44 15.60 -13.54
C ALA A 359 11.25 14.93 -12.84
N ILE A 360 11.27 13.60 -12.74
CA ILE A 360 10.29 12.83 -11.98
C ILE A 360 10.32 13.21 -10.50
N ALA A 361 11.51 13.38 -9.90
CA ALA A 361 11.66 13.85 -8.52
C ALA A 361 10.89 15.16 -8.29
N ALA A 362 10.99 16.10 -9.23
CA ALA A 362 10.26 17.37 -9.13
C ALA A 362 8.73 17.21 -9.25
N VAL A 363 8.24 16.28 -10.08
CA VAL A 363 6.80 15.96 -10.15
C VAL A 363 6.31 15.36 -8.83
N ILE A 364 7.09 14.44 -8.24
CA ILE A 364 6.77 13.85 -6.93
C ILE A 364 6.72 14.95 -5.86
N ASP A 365 7.69 15.87 -5.84
CA ASP A 365 7.70 16.98 -4.89
C ASP A 365 6.48 17.93 -5.07
N GLN A 366 6.07 18.18 -6.32
CA GLN A 366 4.83 18.92 -6.61
C GLN A 366 3.59 18.21 -6.06
N ASN A 367 3.53 16.88 -6.18
CA ASN A 367 2.44 16.09 -5.60
C ASN A 367 2.44 16.16 -4.07
N ILE A 368 3.60 16.10 -3.42
CA ILE A 368 3.70 16.28 -1.96
C ILE A 368 3.22 17.67 -1.53
N ASP A 369 3.50 18.73 -2.30
CA ASP A 369 2.98 20.08 -2.00
C ASP A 369 1.46 20.14 -2.10
N ARG A 370 0.89 19.58 -3.19
CA ARG A 370 -0.56 19.52 -3.41
C ARG A 370 -1.25 18.78 -2.27
N LEU A 371 -0.70 17.63 -1.87
CA LEU A 371 -1.21 16.82 -0.77
C LEU A 371 -1.10 17.57 0.57
N THR A 372 0.07 18.18 0.85
CA THR A 372 0.30 18.96 2.08
C THR A 372 -0.67 20.13 2.18
N THR A 373 -0.87 20.86 1.08
CA THR A 373 -1.83 21.97 0.99
C THR A 373 -3.25 21.49 1.27
N ARG A 374 -3.68 20.37 0.68
CA ARG A 374 -5.01 19.80 0.95
C ARG A 374 -5.17 19.37 2.40
N ILE A 375 -4.18 18.68 2.97
CA ILE A 375 -4.20 18.23 4.37
C ILE A 375 -4.32 19.45 5.29
N ASN A 376 -3.53 20.48 5.05
CA ASN A 376 -3.57 21.72 5.84
C ASN A 376 -4.91 22.45 5.74
N ALA A 377 -5.51 22.51 4.56
CA ALA A 377 -6.82 23.11 4.35
C ALA A 377 -7.93 22.34 5.09
N VAL A 378 -7.98 21.01 4.91
CA VAL A 378 -9.00 20.16 5.55
C VAL A 378 -8.86 20.17 7.07
N ASN A 379 -7.62 20.11 7.57
CA ASN A 379 -7.34 20.07 8.99
C ASN A 379 -7.24 21.46 9.65
N ARG A 380 -7.42 22.54 8.88
CA ARG A 380 -7.36 23.95 9.35
C ARG A 380 -6.06 24.27 10.09
N ARG A 381 -4.93 23.82 9.55
CA ARG A 381 -3.60 23.90 10.20
C ARG A 381 -2.73 25.10 9.78
N GLY A 382 -3.21 25.94 8.87
CA GLY A 382 -2.36 26.94 8.20
C GLY A 382 -1.28 26.28 7.34
N ASP A 383 -0.32 27.04 6.81
CA ASP A 383 0.78 26.48 6.00
C ASP A 383 1.87 25.86 6.89
N ARG A 384 1.68 24.60 7.27
CA ARG A 384 2.58 23.84 8.13
C ARG A 384 3.12 22.60 7.43
N ALA A 385 4.41 22.36 7.59
CA ALA A 385 5.05 21.11 7.22
C ALA A 385 4.36 19.85 7.80
N LEU A 386 4.44 18.76 7.04
CA LEU A 386 4.11 17.42 7.48
C LEU A 386 5.39 16.61 7.69
N SER A 387 5.32 15.57 8.52
CA SER A 387 6.38 14.56 8.58
C SER A 387 6.52 13.90 7.22
N LEU A 388 7.73 13.91 6.66
CA LEU A 388 8.04 13.39 5.33
C LEU A 388 9.31 12.55 5.39
N ALA A 389 9.27 11.37 4.80
CA ALA A 389 10.41 10.47 4.61
C ALA A 389 10.68 10.27 3.11
N ALA A 390 11.94 10.29 2.72
CA ALA A 390 12.35 10.12 1.33
C ALA A 390 13.05 8.77 1.14
N PHE A 391 12.53 7.90 0.26
CA PHE A 391 13.19 6.63 -0.06
C PHE A 391 13.88 6.67 -1.42
N PRO A 392 15.08 6.08 -1.56
CA PRO A 392 15.77 6.02 -2.83
C PRO A 392 14.99 5.18 -3.84
N MET A 393 14.51 5.79 -4.92
CA MET A 393 13.76 5.12 -5.97
C MET A 393 14.13 5.67 -7.34
N LEU A 394 14.38 4.78 -8.31
CA LEU A 394 14.62 5.15 -9.70
C LEU A 394 13.46 4.68 -10.57
N TYR A 395 13.22 5.41 -11.65
CA TYR A 395 12.19 5.13 -12.63
C TYR A 395 12.82 4.92 -14.01
N GLY A 396 12.40 3.84 -14.66
CA GLY A 396 12.81 3.46 -16.01
C GLY A 396 11.68 3.71 -16.99
N ARG A 397 12.01 4.09 -18.22
CA ARG A 397 10.97 4.33 -19.22
C ARG A 397 10.40 3.02 -19.76
N LYS A 398 9.09 3.02 -19.94
CA LYS A 398 8.32 2.01 -20.67
C LYS A 398 7.39 2.70 -21.67
N ASN A 399 7.66 2.52 -22.97
CA ASN A 399 6.99 3.28 -24.03
C ASN A 399 7.02 4.77 -23.69
N SER A 400 5.94 5.54 -23.84
CA SER A 400 5.91 6.98 -23.47
C SER A 400 5.87 7.30 -21.97
N LYS A 401 5.80 6.30 -21.08
CA LYS A 401 5.60 6.44 -19.63
C LYS A 401 6.77 5.87 -18.82
N PHE A 402 6.64 5.80 -17.51
CA PHE A 402 7.68 5.28 -16.60
C PHE A 402 7.17 4.18 -15.66
N LEU A 403 8.07 3.37 -15.14
CA LEU A 403 7.82 2.35 -14.12
C LEU A 403 9.00 2.28 -13.14
N GLY A 404 8.82 1.63 -11.99
CA GLY A 404 9.92 1.36 -11.06
C GLY A 404 11.09 0.66 -11.76
N TYR A 405 12.27 1.26 -11.72
CA TYR A 405 13.47 0.69 -12.35
C TYR A 405 14.09 -0.45 -11.52
N LEU A 406 14.05 -0.26 -10.20
CA LEU A 406 14.28 -1.28 -9.18
C LEU A 406 12.95 -1.56 -8.47
N PRO A 407 12.84 -2.66 -7.72
CA PRO A 407 11.65 -2.93 -6.90
C PRO A 407 11.21 -1.71 -6.09
N GLY A 408 9.92 -1.37 -6.23
CA GLY A 408 9.33 -0.12 -5.79
C GLY A 408 9.19 -0.06 -4.27
N VAL A 409 10.21 0.48 -3.61
CA VAL A 409 10.24 0.63 -2.14
C VAL A 409 9.10 1.48 -1.57
N ILE A 410 8.44 2.30 -2.40
CA ILE A 410 7.29 3.10 -1.98
C ILE A 410 5.99 2.29 -1.97
N ASN A 411 5.88 1.32 -2.88
CA ASN A 411 4.73 0.44 -3.04
C ASN A 411 4.78 -0.67 -1.97
N GLN A 412 4.65 -0.24 -0.70
CA GLN A 412 4.87 -1.04 0.50
C GLN A 412 3.57 -1.37 1.24
N LEU A 413 3.53 -2.51 1.90
CA LEU A 413 2.41 -2.93 2.75
C LEU A 413 2.60 -2.43 4.20
N ILE A 414 1.61 -1.72 4.73
CA ILE A 414 1.65 -1.15 6.08
C ILE A 414 0.83 -1.99 7.08
N LEU A 415 1.51 -2.53 8.08
CA LEU A 415 0.95 -3.34 9.16
C LEU A 415 1.32 -2.71 10.51
N ARG A 416 0.48 -1.80 11.02
CA ARG A 416 0.78 -1.00 12.21
C ARG A 416 2.02 -0.12 11.98
N LYS A 417 3.04 -0.23 12.83
CA LYS A 417 4.34 0.43 12.67
C LYS A 417 5.30 -0.33 11.74
N HIS A 418 4.89 -1.48 11.20
CA HIS A 418 5.74 -2.31 10.35
C HIS A 418 5.51 -2.00 8.87
N LEU A 419 6.59 -1.71 8.16
CA LEU A 419 6.61 -1.45 6.72
C LEU A 419 7.14 -2.70 6.02
N VAL A 420 6.34 -3.35 5.19
CA VAL A 420 6.78 -4.48 4.35
C VAL A 420 7.11 -3.94 2.97
N ILE A 421 8.40 -3.83 2.69
CA ILE A 421 8.98 -3.06 1.60
C ILE A 421 9.57 -4.01 0.56
N ALA A 422 9.35 -3.73 -0.72
CA ALA A 422 10.06 -4.40 -1.81
C ALA A 422 11.59 -4.33 -1.57
N ASP A 423 12.31 -5.43 -1.72
CA ASP A 423 13.77 -5.41 -1.53
C ASP A 423 14.44 -4.66 -2.69
N PRO A 424 15.06 -3.48 -2.45
CA PRO A 424 15.66 -2.65 -3.50
C PRO A 424 16.93 -3.27 -4.11
N LYS A 425 17.34 -4.47 -3.66
CA LYS A 425 18.52 -5.22 -4.11
C LYS A 425 19.88 -4.62 -3.72
N LEU A 426 19.92 -3.35 -3.28
CA LEU A 426 21.12 -2.71 -2.74
C LEU A 426 21.08 -2.65 -1.22
N LYS A 427 22.20 -2.99 -0.57
CA LYS A 427 22.34 -2.90 0.89
C LYS A 427 22.30 -1.43 1.34
N LEU A 428 22.96 -0.54 0.61
CA LEU A 428 22.95 0.89 0.92
C LEU A 428 21.54 1.51 0.87
N PHE A 429 20.68 1.06 -0.05
CA PHE A 429 19.28 1.54 -0.10
C PHE A 429 18.50 1.04 1.12
N ARG A 430 18.66 -0.23 1.50
CA ARG A 430 18.05 -0.78 2.72
C ARG A 430 18.51 -0.02 3.97
N GLU A 431 19.81 0.30 4.06
CA GLU A 431 20.38 1.06 5.19
C GLU A 431 19.88 2.50 5.23
N ALA A 432 19.79 3.18 4.09
CA ALA A 432 19.23 4.52 3.99
C ALA A 432 17.75 4.54 4.47
N ILE A 433 16.94 3.58 4.01
CA ILE A 433 15.55 3.44 4.44
C ILE A 433 15.45 3.19 5.95
N ARG A 434 16.28 2.30 6.50
CA ARG A 434 16.35 2.05 7.96
C ARG A 434 16.66 3.33 8.73
N LYS A 435 17.70 4.05 8.32
CA LYS A 435 18.13 5.31 8.93
C LYS A 435 17.02 6.36 8.92
N GLU A 436 16.19 6.38 7.89
CA GLU A 436 15.08 7.32 7.75
C GLU A 436 13.92 6.99 8.70
N VAL A 437 13.51 5.72 8.81
CA VAL A 437 12.23 5.35 9.45
C VAL A 437 12.36 4.77 10.85
N GLU A 438 13.49 4.16 11.21
CA GLU A 438 13.68 3.58 12.55
C GLU A 438 13.67 4.65 13.66
N PRO A 439 14.26 5.86 13.49
CA PRO A 439 14.11 6.95 14.46
C PRO A 439 12.66 7.41 14.63
N LEU A 440 11.84 7.28 13.58
CA LEU A 440 10.40 7.56 13.61
C LEU A 440 9.58 6.45 14.31
N GLY A 441 10.23 5.39 14.80
CA GLY A 441 9.57 4.26 15.46
C GLY A 441 8.96 3.23 14.53
N LEU A 442 9.24 3.33 13.23
CA LEU A 442 8.75 2.42 12.20
C LEU A 442 9.76 1.28 11.99
N THR A 443 9.29 0.11 11.61
CA THR A 443 10.12 -1.10 11.46
C THR A 443 10.06 -1.62 10.02
N PRO A 444 11.12 -1.45 9.22
CA PRO A 444 11.14 -1.91 7.83
C PRO A 444 11.52 -3.40 7.73
N HIS A 445 10.76 -4.14 6.92
CA HIS A 445 10.94 -5.54 6.52
C HIS A 445 11.10 -5.59 5.02
N PHE A 446 12.26 -6.00 4.52
CA PHE A 446 12.50 -6.09 3.07
C PHE A 446 12.13 -7.49 2.57
N ILE A 447 11.32 -7.57 1.53
CA ILE A 447 10.85 -8.82 0.92
C ILE A 447 11.19 -8.86 -0.56
N ASP A 448 11.70 -10.00 -1.03
CA ASP A 448 11.89 -10.21 -2.46
C ASP A 448 10.53 -10.43 -3.16
N ASP A 449 10.13 -9.45 -3.95
CA ASP A 449 8.89 -9.37 -4.71
C ASP A 449 9.13 -9.42 -6.22
N THR A 450 10.27 -9.95 -6.66
CA THR A 450 10.60 -10.14 -8.10
C THR A 450 9.44 -10.72 -8.94
N PRO A 451 8.62 -11.69 -8.44
CA PRO A 451 7.43 -12.16 -9.16
C PRO A 451 6.42 -11.07 -9.54
N TYR A 452 6.32 -10.00 -8.76
CA TYR A 452 5.43 -8.88 -9.01
C TYR A 452 6.16 -7.79 -9.78
N HIS A 453 7.37 -7.41 -9.35
CA HIS A 453 8.08 -6.28 -9.94
C HIS A 453 8.31 -6.45 -11.44
N THR A 454 8.66 -7.67 -11.87
CA THR A 454 8.82 -8.02 -13.30
C THR A 454 7.54 -7.92 -14.13
N ARG A 455 6.38 -7.76 -13.46
CA ARG A 455 5.05 -7.57 -14.03
C ARG A 455 4.47 -6.16 -13.72
N TRP A 456 5.33 -5.21 -13.35
CA TRP A 456 5.03 -3.78 -13.16
C TRP A 456 4.19 -3.44 -11.92
N GLY A 457 4.42 -4.14 -10.81
CA GLY A 457 3.88 -3.76 -9.50
C GLY A 457 4.69 -4.41 -8.40
N ASP A 458 4.51 -4.00 -7.16
CA ASP A 458 5.36 -4.47 -6.05
C ASP A 458 4.47 -4.95 -4.86
N VAL A 459 4.97 -4.86 -3.63
CA VAL A 459 4.34 -5.45 -2.43
C VAL A 459 2.92 -4.93 -2.18
N HIS A 460 2.68 -3.63 -2.35
CA HIS A 460 1.35 -3.05 -2.16
C HIS A 460 0.39 -3.56 -3.23
N CYS A 461 0.76 -3.49 -4.51
CA CYS A 461 -0.06 -4.01 -5.62
C CYS A 461 -0.43 -5.50 -5.45
N ALA A 462 0.51 -6.29 -4.91
CA ALA A 462 0.37 -7.72 -4.66
C ALA A 462 -0.63 -8.07 -3.53
N THR A 463 -0.95 -7.12 -2.66
CA THR A 463 -1.72 -7.37 -1.43
C THR A 463 -2.90 -6.42 -1.32
N ASN A 464 -3.82 -6.71 -0.41
CA ASN A 464 -4.80 -5.74 0.08
C ASN A 464 -5.06 -6.08 1.55
N VAL A 465 -5.66 -5.19 2.32
CA VAL A 465 -5.85 -5.42 3.76
C VAL A 465 -7.29 -5.13 4.15
N PHE A 466 -7.98 -6.16 4.64
CA PHE A 466 -9.18 -5.89 5.41
C PHE A 466 -8.78 -5.31 6.78
N ARG A 467 -9.20 -4.07 7.02
CA ARG A 467 -8.92 -3.33 8.26
C ARG A 467 -10.19 -3.09 9.07
N HIS A 468 -10.03 -2.93 10.37
CA HIS A 468 -11.15 -2.71 11.28
C HIS A 468 -11.76 -1.31 11.06
N PRO A 469 -13.07 -1.15 10.84
CA PRO A 469 -13.68 0.14 10.50
C PRO A 469 -13.45 1.27 11.51
N ASN A 470 -13.44 0.91 12.79
CA ASN A 470 -13.54 1.85 13.92
C ASN A 470 -12.36 1.77 14.92
N ARG A 471 -11.28 1.05 14.57
CA ARG A 471 -10.11 0.92 15.44
C ARG A 471 -8.89 1.40 14.69
N TYR A 472 -8.15 2.29 15.33
CA TYR A 472 -7.12 3.09 14.70
C TYR A 472 -5.79 2.92 15.42
N ILE A 473 -4.70 3.08 14.67
CA ILE A 473 -3.36 3.22 15.22
C ILE A 473 -3.24 4.62 15.83
N VAL A 474 -3.59 5.65 15.05
CA VAL A 474 -3.72 7.03 15.52
C VAL A 474 -5.17 7.47 15.38
N ARG A 475 -5.76 8.03 16.45
CA ARG A 475 -7.14 8.51 16.41
C ARG A 475 -7.28 9.63 15.35
N PRO A 476 -8.18 9.48 14.37
CA PRO A 476 -8.45 10.55 13.40
C PRO A 476 -8.90 11.84 14.10
N ARG A 477 -8.37 12.99 13.67
CA ARG A 477 -8.65 14.29 14.29
C ARG A 477 -9.93 14.92 13.74
N ASN A 478 -10.12 14.81 12.43
CA ASN A 478 -11.20 15.50 11.71
C ASN A 478 -12.07 14.53 10.92
N LEU A 479 -12.41 13.40 11.52
CA LEU A 479 -13.30 12.43 10.89
C LEU A 479 -14.74 12.96 10.84
N PRO A 480 -15.43 12.91 9.68
CA PRO A 480 -16.84 13.29 9.59
C PRO A 480 -17.72 12.55 10.61
N ALA A 481 -18.68 13.25 11.22
CA ALA A 481 -19.51 12.72 12.32
C ALA A 481 -20.26 11.43 11.96
N ILE A 482 -20.64 11.27 10.68
CA ILE A 482 -21.28 10.06 10.16
C ILE A 482 -20.42 8.79 10.29
N TRP A 483 -19.10 8.95 10.41
CA TRP A 483 -18.14 7.88 10.58
C TRP A 483 -17.61 7.76 12.01
N ALA A 484 -18.09 8.59 12.93
CA ALA A 484 -17.64 8.53 14.32
C ALA A 484 -17.94 7.13 14.89
N PRO A 485 -16.99 6.52 15.61
CA PRO A 485 -17.26 5.25 16.27
C PRO A 485 -18.45 5.41 17.23
N PRO A 486 -19.30 4.39 17.40
CA PRO A 486 -20.35 4.41 18.41
C PRO A 486 -19.74 4.76 19.77
N ALA A 487 -20.42 5.59 20.57
CA ALA A 487 -19.95 5.92 21.91
C ALA A 487 -19.64 4.62 22.67
N GLU A 488 -18.39 4.44 23.10
CA GLU A 488 -18.04 3.32 23.96
C GLU A 488 -18.92 3.40 25.20
N LYS A 489 -19.76 2.38 25.42
CA LYS A 489 -20.43 2.23 26.71
C LYS A 489 -19.29 2.13 27.72
N LYS A 490 -19.14 3.15 28.57
CA LYS A 490 -18.26 3.08 29.74
C LYS A 490 -18.61 1.78 30.47
N GLN A 491 -17.68 0.82 30.44
CA GLN A 491 -17.79 -0.41 31.24
C GLN A 491 -17.56 -0.07 32.70
#